data_AF-A0A844M6L4-F1
#
_entry.id   AF-A0A844M6L4-F1
#
_cell.length_a   1.000
_cell.length_b   1.000
_cell.length_c   1.000
_cell.angle_alpha   90.00
_cell.angle_beta   90.00
_cell.angle_gamma   90.00
#
_symmetry.space_group_name_H-M   'P 1'
#
loop_
_entity.id
_entity.type
_entity.pdbx_description
1 polymer ?
#
loop_
_entity_poly.entity_id
_entity_poly.type
_entity_poly.pdbx_seq_one_letter_code
_entity_poly.pdbx_strand_id
1 'polypeptide(L)'
;MQNDFTSHSLNTSLSINLTASNQTFAGSLGRRNPDDCYSFSLSGSSSLSLSLDSLSANADLQLLDGNGSTIAGSHNRHNTDESLGITVGAGTYYIQVSRVGSANTSYNLKAFKNEAPQSLQFNTYKGSYEAGETVNLTNTRVFDPNGANDLARVDFWLQKDGSNWQDISDAVQFTVDNADSRYGSFTYSLNSLSSGIYQLQAKAYDKLGNSTQSTQTTFKVGAASDWFDQNIQDEVIRSATRSRFGDGLLDRNDMVSILRESKDGNVVDATELADIRTLIGNTSYIKISEHVRVLSNKVANNDTANQKYQGNSLGNLVAGSSDVQLENLINKWFYGSDRPQTSYTYQYASGSLFQNGVSYEDIKQGGMNDCYFLAGLASTASRTLNTIESMFIDNGDNTFTIRFWRNGVADYVTVDRYLPTDTSGAFVYASKGSHYSNGGNELWVAFAEKAYAQLNESGWIYQNNTNTYEGIGKGGYMSDAFAQITGKKAALGKAIDCNSIINAFNSGQLVGFGSKTNGVAANIVAGHAYSLVGYDASTQKFTLFNPWGMNTNASKPGIIEVSWSEVQSNFSYWDTTV
;
A
#
# COMPACT_ATOMS: atom_id res chain seq x y z
N MET A 1 -51.38 28.06 56.55
CA MET A 1 -50.90 27.62 57.88
C MET A 1 -51.09 26.12 57.94
N GLN A 2 -50.03 25.38 57.59
CA GLN A 2 -50.00 23.91 57.75
C GLN A 2 -49.60 23.66 59.20
N ASN A 3 -50.38 22.87 59.93
CA ASN A 3 -50.21 22.64 61.37
C ASN A 3 -48.82 22.06 61.65
N ASP A 4 -48.08 22.68 62.56
CA ASP A 4 -46.83 22.13 63.11
C ASP A 4 -47.13 20.79 63.78
N PHE A 5 -46.49 19.73 63.30
CA PHE A 5 -46.57 18.41 63.93
C PHE A 5 -45.64 18.43 65.15
N THR A 6 -46.15 18.06 66.33
CA THR A 6 -45.35 18.01 67.56
C THR A 6 -45.44 16.60 68.13
N SER A 7 -44.32 15.88 68.17
CA SER A 7 -44.24 14.56 68.80
C SER A 7 -43.01 14.44 69.67
N HIS A 8 -43.18 14.08 70.94
CA HIS A 8 -42.10 14.07 71.93
C HIS A 8 -41.52 12.68 72.25
N SER A 9 -41.92 11.64 71.51
CA SER A 9 -41.47 10.26 71.74
C SER A 9 -41.86 9.30 70.60
N LEU A 10 -41.24 8.12 70.57
CA LEU A 10 -41.60 6.96 69.73
C LEU A 10 -43.07 6.56 69.83
N ASN A 11 -43.73 6.84 70.96
CA ASN A 11 -45.15 6.50 71.21
C ASN A 11 -46.13 7.55 70.64
N THR A 12 -45.63 8.68 70.15
CA THR A 12 -46.41 9.81 69.65
C THR A 12 -46.04 10.20 68.21
N SER A 13 -45.31 9.34 67.50
CA SER A 13 -44.74 9.63 66.18
C SER A 13 -45.81 9.83 65.08
N LEU A 14 -45.48 10.61 64.05
CA LEU A 14 -46.33 10.72 62.86
C LEU A 14 -46.12 9.48 62.00
N SER A 15 -47.17 8.70 61.78
CA SER A 15 -47.11 7.62 60.80
C SER A 15 -47.07 8.19 59.38
N ILE A 16 -45.98 7.93 58.67
CA ILE A 16 -45.79 8.31 57.27
C ILE A 16 -45.66 7.05 56.39
N ASN A 17 -46.02 7.19 55.12
CA ASN A 17 -45.91 6.12 54.13
C ASN A 17 -44.90 6.53 53.06
N LEU A 18 -43.66 6.07 53.19
CA LEU A 18 -42.62 6.41 52.23
C LEU A 18 -42.92 5.78 50.85
N THR A 19 -42.97 6.62 49.84
CA THR A 19 -43.09 6.23 48.42
C THR A 19 -41.79 6.55 47.68
N ALA A 20 -41.70 6.20 46.40
CA ALA A 20 -40.57 6.57 45.54
C ALA A 20 -40.51 8.08 45.22
N SER A 21 -41.62 8.79 45.42
CA SER A 21 -41.68 10.23 45.23
C SER A 21 -41.22 10.96 46.49
N ASN A 22 -40.49 12.06 46.31
CA ASN A 22 -40.06 12.90 47.42
C ASN A 22 -41.27 13.44 48.21
N GLN A 23 -41.37 13.06 49.49
CA GLN A 23 -42.38 13.57 50.40
C GLN A 23 -41.74 14.61 51.31
N THR A 24 -42.36 15.77 51.43
CA THR A 24 -41.86 16.86 52.28
C THR A 24 -42.79 17.08 53.47
N PHE A 25 -42.22 17.07 54.66
CA PHE A 25 -42.88 17.29 55.94
C PHE A 25 -42.24 18.52 56.60
N ALA A 26 -42.98 19.62 56.67
CA ALA A 26 -42.53 20.81 57.39
C ALA A 26 -42.71 20.61 58.90
N GLY A 27 -41.73 21.05 59.69
CA GLY A 27 -41.79 20.99 61.16
C GLY A 27 -41.00 22.11 61.82
N SER A 28 -41.18 22.28 63.13
CA SER A 28 -40.43 23.24 63.93
C SER A 28 -39.99 22.68 65.27
N LEU A 29 -38.71 22.88 65.59
CA LEU A 29 -38.11 22.48 66.85
C LEU A 29 -37.88 23.69 67.75
N GLY A 30 -38.03 23.50 69.05
CA GLY A 30 -37.71 24.51 70.04
C GLY A 30 -37.74 23.99 71.48
N ARG A 31 -37.68 24.90 72.46
CA ARG A 31 -37.57 24.51 73.89
C ARG A 31 -38.70 23.58 74.38
N ARG A 32 -39.92 23.71 73.84
CA ARG A 32 -41.07 22.85 74.19
C ARG A 32 -41.25 21.66 73.25
N ASN A 33 -40.54 21.63 72.11
CA ASN A 33 -40.54 20.56 71.11
C ASN A 33 -39.09 20.23 70.71
N PRO A 34 -38.34 19.52 71.58
CA PRO A 34 -36.91 19.34 71.37
C PRO A 34 -36.59 18.40 70.19
N ASP A 35 -37.51 17.52 69.84
CA ASP A 35 -37.41 16.54 68.76
C ASP A 35 -38.78 16.28 68.13
N ASP A 36 -38.76 15.80 66.89
CA ASP A 36 -39.92 15.25 66.18
C ASP A 36 -39.58 13.84 65.67
N CYS A 37 -40.57 12.94 65.69
CA CYS A 37 -40.43 11.54 65.33
C CYS A 37 -41.46 11.15 64.27
N TYR A 38 -41.00 10.55 63.17
CA TYR A 38 -41.83 10.03 62.09
C TYR A 38 -41.66 8.52 61.98
N SER A 39 -42.73 7.76 62.12
CA SER A 39 -42.69 6.29 62.02
C SER A 39 -43.11 5.82 60.63
N PHE A 40 -42.45 4.80 60.10
CA PHE A 40 -42.85 4.14 58.85
C PHE A 40 -42.54 2.65 58.92
N SER A 41 -43.18 1.88 58.03
CA SER A 41 -42.93 0.42 57.94
C SER A 41 -42.56 0.01 56.52
N LEU A 42 -41.65 -0.95 56.42
CA LEU A 42 -41.16 -1.53 55.18
C LEU A 42 -41.51 -3.02 55.14
N SER A 43 -42.13 -3.45 54.05
CA SER A 43 -42.47 -4.87 53.81
C SER A 43 -41.29 -5.69 53.28
N GLY A 44 -40.20 -5.04 52.87
CA GLY A 44 -39.01 -5.65 52.28
C GLY A 44 -37.80 -4.73 52.38
N SER A 45 -36.63 -5.24 52.03
CA SER A 45 -35.40 -4.43 51.96
C SER A 45 -35.60 -3.23 51.03
N SER A 46 -35.35 -2.02 51.54
CA SER A 46 -35.57 -0.78 50.80
C SER A 46 -34.40 0.18 51.03
N SER A 47 -33.95 0.84 49.96
CA SER A 47 -33.04 1.98 50.05
C SER A 47 -33.85 3.24 50.36
N LEU A 48 -33.38 4.04 51.30
CA LEU A 48 -34.03 5.23 51.82
C LEU A 48 -33.14 6.44 51.55
N SER A 49 -33.77 7.55 51.18
CA SER A 49 -33.15 8.86 51.11
C SER A 49 -33.89 9.80 52.04
N LEU A 50 -33.19 10.29 53.05
CA LEU A 50 -33.70 11.17 54.09
C LEU A 50 -32.85 12.45 54.09
N SER A 51 -33.49 13.62 54.13
CA SER A 51 -32.76 14.88 54.23
C SER A 51 -33.54 15.94 54.99
N LEU A 52 -32.83 16.85 55.64
CA LEU A 52 -33.40 18.08 56.21
C LEU A 52 -32.89 19.26 55.41
N ASP A 53 -33.81 20.13 54.98
CA ASP A 53 -33.45 21.43 54.42
C ASP A 53 -34.23 22.57 55.06
N SER A 54 -33.97 23.79 54.57
CA SER A 54 -34.63 25.02 55.02
C SER A 54 -34.45 25.27 56.52
N LEU A 55 -33.31 24.80 57.06
CA LEU A 55 -32.94 24.96 58.45
C LEU A 55 -32.70 26.45 58.77
N SER A 56 -33.33 26.93 59.84
CA SER A 56 -33.08 28.29 60.38
C SER A 56 -32.05 28.28 61.53
N ALA A 57 -31.78 27.11 62.12
CA ALA A 57 -30.68 26.84 63.04
C ALA A 57 -30.35 25.33 63.03
N ASN A 58 -29.41 24.89 63.86
CA ASN A 58 -28.91 23.50 63.83
C ASN A 58 -29.91 22.46 64.32
N ALA A 59 -30.10 21.40 63.53
CA ALA A 59 -30.83 20.19 63.87
C ALA A 59 -30.21 18.97 63.19
N ASP A 60 -30.23 17.85 63.90
CA ASP A 60 -29.66 16.58 63.46
C ASP A 60 -30.77 15.65 62.95
N LEU A 61 -30.41 14.79 61.99
CA LEU A 61 -31.29 13.78 61.40
C LEU A 61 -30.82 12.38 61.77
N GLN A 62 -31.69 11.55 62.32
CA GLN A 62 -31.37 10.16 62.65
C GLN A 62 -32.43 9.20 62.14
N LEU A 63 -31.99 8.00 61.75
CA LEU A 63 -32.83 6.83 61.53
C LEU A 63 -32.65 5.87 62.70
N LEU A 64 -33.76 5.48 63.33
CA LEU A 64 -33.81 4.56 64.45
C LEU A 64 -34.53 3.26 64.06
N ASP A 65 -34.14 2.15 64.70
CA ASP A 65 -34.82 0.86 64.58
C ASP A 65 -36.14 0.81 65.38
N GLY A 66 -36.84 -0.32 65.31
CA GLY A 66 -38.11 -0.54 66.01
C GLY A 66 -38.02 -0.50 67.55
N ASN A 67 -36.80 -0.56 68.11
CA ASN A 67 -36.53 -0.44 69.55
C ASN A 67 -36.03 0.97 69.93
N GLY A 68 -35.93 1.89 68.98
CA GLY A 68 -35.42 3.25 69.19
C GLY A 68 -33.89 3.38 69.18
N SER A 69 -33.15 2.36 68.76
CA SER A 69 -31.69 2.44 68.63
C SER A 69 -31.28 3.07 67.31
N THR A 70 -30.31 3.98 67.32
CA THR A 70 -29.82 4.65 66.11
C THR A 70 -29.14 3.66 65.16
N ILE A 71 -29.63 3.61 63.92
CA ILE A 71 -29.02 2.87 62.81
C ILE A 71 -27.99 3.75 62.11
N ALA A 72 -28.39 4.99 61.79
CA ALA A 72 -27.53 5.99 61.15
C ALA A 72 -28.03 7.40 61.42
N GLY A 73 -27.18 8.40 61.23
CA GLY A 73 -27.53 9.80 61.41
C GLY A 73 -26.60 10.76 60.68
N SER A 74 -27.08 11.98 60.49
CA SER A 74 -26.36 13.12 59.92
C SER A 74 -26.41 14.27 60.95
N HIS A 75 -25.25 14.89 61.19
CA HIS A 75 -24.98 15.82 62.29
C HIS A 75 -24.14 17.01 61.82
N ASN A 76 -24.52 17.60 60.69
CA ASN A 76 -23.83 18.77 60.15
C ASN A 76 -23.99 19.97 61.10
N ARG A 77 -23.06 20.92 60.99
CA ARG A 77 -23.06 22.09 61.89
C ARG A 77 -23.88 23.24 61.29
N HIS A 78 -24.33 24.12 62.17
CA HIS A 78 -25.09 25.33 61.80
C HIS A 78 -26.39 24.98 61.09
N ASN A 79 -26.81 25.74 60.08
CA ASN A 79 -28.01 25.48 59.30
C ASN A 79 -27.70 24.76 57.98
N THR A 80 -26.64 23.94 57.96
CA THR A 80 -26.30 23.13 56.80
C THR A 80 -27.29 21.98 56.70
N ASP A 81 -27.80 21.72 55.49
CA ASP A 81 -28.73 20.62 55.24
C ASP A 81 -28.18 19.28 55.75
N GLU A 82 -29.07 18.43 56.27
CA GLU A 82 -28.74 17.06 56.64
C GLU A 82 -29.09 16.12 55.49
N SER A 83 -28.28 15.09 55.28
CA SER A 83 -28.57 14.08 54.27
C SER A 83 -28.10 12.71 54.70
N LEU A 84 -28.98 11.71 54.55
CA LEU A 84 -28.74 10.34 54.93
C LEU A 84 -29.35 9.39 53.89
N GLY A 85 -28.49 8.63 53.24
CA GLY A 85 -28.88 7.53 52.36
C GLY A 85 -28.54 6.18 53.00
N ILE A 86 -29.51 5.28 53.10
CA ILE A 86 -29.30 3.98 53.76
C ILE A 86 -30.24 2.88 53.25
N THR A 87 -29.73 1.66 53.13
CA THR A 87 -30.55 0.47 52.86
C THR A 87 -30.82 -0.28 54.15
N VAL A 88 -32.10 -0.52 54.43
CA VAL A 88 -32.55 -1.27 55.61
C VAL A 88 -33.52 -2.38 55.21
N GLY A 89 -33.58 -3.44 56.02
CA GLY A 89 -34.46 -4.60 55.80
C GLY A 89 -35.94 -4.28 56.07
N ALA A 90 -36.80 -5.30 55.94
CA ALA A 90 -38.20 -5.19 56.36
C ALA A 90 -38.28 -4.91 57.88
N GLY A 91 -39.21 -4.04 58.29
CA GLY A 91 -39.36 -3.65 59.69
C GLY A 91 -40.05 -2.30 59.87
N THR A 92 -40.24 -1.93 61.13
CA THR A 92 -40.74 -0.60 61.54
C THR A 92 -39.56 0.24 61.99
N TYR A 93 -39.50 1.49 61.51
CA TYR A 93 -38.40 2.42 61.72
C TYR A 93 -38.93 3.80 62.08
N TYR A 94 -38.06 4.62 62.68
CA TYR A 94 -38.38 5.98 63.07
C TYR A 94 -37.33 6.95 62.54
N ILE A 95 -37.77 8.04 61.91
CA ILE A 95 -36.93 9.18 61.58
C ILE A 95 -37.05 10.15 62.75
N GLN A 96 -35.94 10.45 63.42
CA GLN A 96 -35.89 11.44 64.49
C GLN A 96 -35.17 12.69 63.99
N VAL A 97 -35.80 13.84 64.17
CA VAL A 97 -35.24 15.16 63.87
C VAL A 97 -35.07 15.87 65.21
N SER A 98 -33.83 16.11 65.63
CA SER A 98 -33.51 16.58 66.99
C SER A 98 -32.81 17.93 66.95
N ARG A 99 -33.19 18.85 67.84
CA ARG A 99 -32.51 20.14 67.93
C ARG A 99 -31.13 19.97 68.55
N VAL A 100 -30.17 20.79 68.12
CA VAL A 100 -28.85 20.82 68.75
C VAL A 100 -28.79 21.93 69.81
N GLY A 101 -28.56 21.54 71.07
CA GLY A 101 -28.45 22.46 72.20
C GLY A 101 -29.75 23.21 72.50
N SER A 102 -29.71 24.55 72.48
CA SER A 102 -30.87 25.42 72.74
C SER A 102 -31.44 26.07 71.48
N ALA A 103 -31.08 25.60 70.28
CA ALA A 103 -31.55 26.14 69.02
C ALA A 103 -33.07 25.98 68.86
N ASN A 104 -33.71 26.97 68.24
CA ASN A 104 -35.05 26.83 67.66
C ASN A 104 -34.87 26.85 66.15
N THR A 105 -35.38 25.85 65.43
CA THR A 105 -35.24 25.76 63.98
C THR A 105 -36.54 25.32 63.33
N SER A 106 -36.83 25.89 62.16
CA SER A 106 -37.78 25.29 61.23
C SER A 106 -37.02 24.33 60.32
N TYR A 107 -37.67 23.30 59.81
CA TYR A 107 -37.06 22.37 58.88
C TYR A 107 -38.12 21.82 57.92
N ASN A 108 -37.66 21.33 56.78
CA ASN A 108 -38.43 20.42 55.93
C ASN A 108 -37.73 19.07 55.92
N LEU A 109 -38.39 18.05 56.47
CA LEU A 109 -37.97 16.67 56.30
C LEU A 109 -38.42 16.18 54.94
N LYS A 110 -37.46 15.83 54.10
CA LYS A 110 -37.67 15.14 52.84
C LYS A 110 -37.34 13.67 53.03
N ALA A 111 -38.30 12.79 52.76
CA ALA A 111 -38.13 11.36 52.92
C ALA A 111 -38.80 10.60 51.77
N PHE A 112 -38.04 9.70 51.15
CA PHE A 112 -38.55 8.81 50.11
C PHE A 112 -37.78 7.50 50.06
N LYS A 113 -38.38 6.50 49.42
CA LYS A 113 -37.70 5.27 49.03
C LYS A 113 -36.90 5.55 47.78
N ASN A 114 -35.59 5.34 47.83
CA ASN A 114 -34.76 5.39 46.64
C ASN A 114 -35.06 4.18 45.76
N GLU A 115 -35.37 4.42 44.49
CA GLU A 115 -35.40 3.37 43.48
C GLU A 115 -34.07 3.43 42.72
N ALA A 116 -33.47 2.27 42.46
CA ALA A 116 -32.24 2.21 41.69
C ALA A 116 -32.57 2.48 40.21
N PRO A 117 -31.63 3.06 39.44
CA PRO A 117 -31.81 3.19 38.00
C PRO A 117 -32.02 1.81 37.40
N GLN A 118 -33.06 1.69 36.56
CA GLN A 118 -33.52 0.38 36.08
C GLN A 118 -33.01 0.03 34.68
N SER A 119 -32.75 1.05 33.85
CA SER A 119 -32.32 0.83 32.46
C SER A 119 -31.24 1.80 32.05
N LEU A 120 -30.21 1.29 31.40
CA LEU A 120 -29.18 2.05 30.71
C LEU A 120 -29.19 1.63 29.23
N GLN A 121 -29.23 2.61 28.35
CA GLN A 121 -29.18 2.45 26.91
C GLN A 121 -27.99 3.23 26.36
N PHE A 122 -27.27 2.61 25.44
CA PHE A 122 -26.28 3.26 24.57
C PHE A 122 -25.98 2.34 23.38
N ASN A 123 -25.55 2.92 22.27
CA ASN A 123 -25.00 2.24 21.10
C ASN A 123 -23.89 3.07 20.49
N THR A 124 -23.05 2.48 19.64
CA THR A 124 -22.16 3.25 18.77
C THR A 124 -22.92 3.81 17.57
N TYR A 125 -22.46 4.93 17.01
CA TYR A 125 -23.08 5.52 15.81
C TYR A 125 -23.06 4.55 14.59
N LYS A 126 -21.97 3.79 14.46
CA LYS A 126 -21.77 2.73 13.45
C LYS A 126 -21.08 1.51 14.05
N GLY A 127 -21.09 0.39 13.34
CA GLY A 127 -20.47 -0.87 13.77
C GLY A 127 -18.96 -0.99 13.51
N SER A 128 -18.39 -0.15 12.65
CA SER A 128 -16.97 -0.17 12.27
C SER A 128 -16.38 1.23 12.15
N TYR A 129 -15.17 1.43 12.66
CA TYR A 129 -14.39 2.69 12.70
C TYR A 129 -12.98 2.47 12.17
N GLU A 130 -12.28 3.54 11.81
CA GLU A 130 -10.85 3.50 11.47
C GLU A 130 -9.97 3.70 12.72
N ALA A 131 -8.73 3.19 12.69
CA ALA A 131 -7.78 3.45 13.78
C ALA A 131 -7.57 4.95 13.98
N GLY A 132 -7.74 5.41 15.23
CA GLY A 132 -7.68 6.83 15.57
C GLY A 132 -8.97 7.63 15.34
N GLU A 133 -9.98 7.07 14.68
CA GLU A 133 -11.30 7.69 14.56
C GLU A 133 -12.00 7.75 15.94
N THR A 134 -12.68 8.86 16.23
CA THR A 134 -13.49 9.01 17.45
C THR A 134 -14.76 8.18 17.38
N VAL A 135 -14.97 7.33 18.39
CA VAL A 135 -16.20 6.54 18.56
C VAL A 135 -17.18 7.31 19.44
N ASN A 136 -18.20 7.92 18.83
CA ASN A 136 -19.26 8.61 19.57
C ASN A 136 -20.38 7.63 19.95
N LEU A 137 -20.84 7.69 21.21
CA LEU A 137 -22.03 6.96 21.63
C LEU A 137 -23.31 7.71 21.23
N THR A 138 -24.36 6.93 20.98
CA THR A 138 -25.72 7.36 20.65
C THR A 138 -26.71 6.64 21.55
N ASN A 139 -27.95 7.12 21.58
CA ASN A 139 -29.00 6.56 22.43
C ASN A 139 -28.59 6.45 23.91
N THR A 140 -27.80 7.40 24.39
CA THR A 140 -27.18 7.46 25.71
C THR A 140 -28.18 7.94 26.77
N ARG A 141 -29.05 7.02 27.22
CA ARG A 141 -30.18 7.31 28.11
C ARG A 141 -30.20 6.38 29.32
N VAL A 142 -30.55 6.94 30.48
CA VAL A 142 -30.78 6.20 31.73
C VAL A 142 -32.21 6.47 32.17
N PHE A 143 -32.93 5.41 32.57
CA PHE A 143 -34.24 5.52 33.20
C PHE A 143 -34.12 5.22 34.69
N ASP A 144 -34.55 6.20 35.49
CA ASP A 144 -34.63 6.11 36.94
C ASP A 144 -36.05 6.42 37.44
N PRO A 145 -36.78 5.44 38.00
CA PRO A 145 -38.19 5.61 38.33
C PRO A 145 -38.52 6.77 39.28
N ASN A 146 -37.61 7.08 40.22
CA ASN A 146 -37.75 8.17 41.19
C ASN A 146 -37.20 9.52 40.66
N GLY A 147 -36.65 9.56 39.45
CA GLY A 147 -36.19 10.77 38.77
C GLY A 147 -34.68 10.78 38.52
N ALA A 148 -34.22 11.27 37.38
CA ALA A 148 -32.81 11.21 36.97
C ALA A 148 -31.88 12.26 37.63
N ASN A 149 -32.36 13.05 38.60
CA ASN A 149 -31.58 14.13 39.23
C ASN A 149 -30.52 13.61 40.24
N ASP A 150 -30.69 12.39 40.69
CA ASP A 150 -29.79 11.70 41.62
C ASP A 150 -28.89 10.68 40.92
N LEU A 151 -28.87 10.63 39.58
CA LEU A 151 -27.82 9.92 38.85
C LEU A 151 -26.44 10.48 39.22
N ALA A 152 -25.52 9.58 39.53
CA ALA A 152 -24.16 9.91 39.92
C ALA A 152 -23.17 9.73 38.76
N ARG A 153 -23.23 8.58 38.07
CA ARG A 153 -22.33 8.28 36.96
C ARG A 153 -22.82 7.12 36.10
N VAL A 154 -22.29 7.03 34.88
CA VAL A 154 -22.26 5.81 34.08
C VAL A 154 -20.81 5.34 34.05
N ASP A 155 -20.60 4.19 34.65
CA ASP A 155 -19.31 3.52 34.85
C ASP A 155 -19.02 2.62 33.64
N PHE A 156 -17.86 2.77 32.99
CA PHE A 156 -17.55 2.15 31.70
C PHE A 156 -16.33 1.23 31.77
N TRP A 157 -16.45 0.06 31.14
CA TRP A 157 -15.34 -0.88 30.93
C TRP A 157 -15.19 -1.22 29.45
N LEU A 158 -13.95 -1.28 28.98
CA LEU A 158 -13.61 -1.60 27.61
C LEU A 158 -12.77 -2.87 27.54
N GLN A 159 -13.10 -3.74 26.61
CA GLN A 159 -12.35 -4.95 26.30
C GLN A 159 -11.95 -4.93 24.83
N LYS A 160 -10.68 -5.23 24.54
CA LYS A 160 -10.14 -5.37 23.18
C LYS A 160 -9.81 -6.83 22.88
N ASP A 161 -10.32 -7.40 21.79
CA ASP A 161 -9.97 -8.74 21.28
C ASP A 161 -10.05 -9.85 22.36
N GLY A 162 -11.04 -9.77 23.25
CA GLY A 162 -11.22 -10.75 24.33
C GLY A 162 -10.18 -10.68 25.46
N SER A 163 -9.37 -9.61 25.53
CA SER A 163 -8.45 -9.34 26.64
C SER A 163 -9.18 -9.05 27.96
N ASN A 164 -8.46 -8.70 29.03
CA ASN A 164 -9.11 -8.33 30.28
C ASN A 164 -9.89 -7.02 30.13
N TRP A 165 -11.02 -6.90 30.83
CA TRP A 165 -11.77 -5.65 30.93
C TRP A 165 -10.90 -4.57 31.57
N GLN A 166 -10.87 -3.41 30.94
CA GLN A 166 -10.18 -2.21 31.43
C GLN A 166 -11.22 -1.18 31.86
N ASP A 167 -11.06 -0.69 33.08
CA ASP A 167 -11.81 0.45 33.60
C ASP A 167 -11.41 1.71 32.82
N ILE A 168 -12.40 2.44 32.30
CA ILE A 168 -12.18 3.67 31.52
C ILE A 168 -13.00 4.82 32.11
N SER A 169 -12.78 6.04 31.64
CA SER A 169 -13.43 7.23 32.22
C SER A 169 -14.95 7.13 32.27
N ASP A 170 -15.56 7.67 33.32
CA ASP A 170 -17.01 7.64 33.50
C ASP A 170 -17.73 8.84 32.87
N ALA A 171 -19.01 8.68 32.56
CA ALA A 171 -19.90 9.82 32.29
C ALA A 171 -20.53 10.30 33.60
N VAL A 172 -20.21 11.52 34.03
CA VAL A 172 -20.68 12.11 35.31
C VAL A 172 -21.59 13.32 35.13
N GLN A 173 -21.89 13.70 33.88
CA GLN A 173 -22.74 14.83 33.53
C GLN A 173 -24.01 14.34 32.85
N PHE A 174 -25.16 14.76 33.38
CA PHE A 174 -26.47 14.31 32.93
C PHE A 174 -27.36 15.50 32.60
N THR A 175 -28.13 15.36 31.52
CA THR A 175 -29.25 16.26 31.18
C THR A 175 -30.54 15.51 31.44
N VAL A 176 -31.33 15.98 32.40
CA VAL A 176 -32.66 15.44 32.70
C VAL A 176 -33.63 15.83 31.60
N ASP A 177 -34.48 14.89 31.19
CA ASP A 177 -35.49 15.11 30.15
C ASP A 177 -36.65 15.97 30.68
N ASN A 178 -36.97 17.04 29.96
CA ASN A 178 -38.02 17.98 30.33
C ASN A 178 -39.44 17.40 30.19
N ALA A 179 -39.64 16.40 29.33
CA ALA A 179 -40.93 15.76 29.13
C ALA A 179 -41.18 14.63 30.14
N ASP A 180 -40.12 13.96 30.61
CA ASP A 180 -40.20 12.92 31.64
C ASP A 180 -38.92 12.91 32.50
N SER A 181 -39.02 13.51 33.69
CA SER A 181 -37.88 13.71 34.60
C SER A 181 -37.24 12.42 35.12
N ARG A 182 -37.84 11.25 34.83
CA ARG A 182 -37.26 9.93 35.09
C ARG A 182 -36.16 9.55 34.11
N TYR A 183 -36.02 10.28 33.01
CA TYR A 183 -34.95 10.03 32.05
C TYR A 183 -33.81 11.03 32.19
N GLY A 184 -32.60 10.51 32.26
CA GLY A 184 -31.34 11.26 32.14
C GLY A 184 -30.64 10.89 30.84
N SER A 185 -30.02 11.86 30.18
CA SER A 185 -29.16 11.63 29.02
C SER A 185 -27.73 12.11 29.30
N PHE A 186 -26.75 11.48 28.65
CA PHE A 186 -25.33 11.82 28.80
C PHE A 186 -24.63 11.84 27.43
N THR A 187 -23.42 12.36 27.38
CA THR A 187 -22.55 12.29 26.18
C THR A 187 -21.28 11.54 26.52
N TYR A 188 -20.77 10.77 25.56
CA TYR A 188 -19.56 9.98 25.76
C TYR A 188 -18.91 9.62 24.43
N SER A 189 -17.58 9.64 24.40
CA SER A 189 -16.81 9.23 23.23
C SER A 189 -15.49 8.55 23.61
N LEU A 190 -15.05 7.62 22.77
CA LEU A 190 -13.74 6.97 22.87
C LEU A 190 -12.83 7.52 21.76
N ASN A 191 -11.57 7.78 22.08
CA ASN A 191 -10.61 8.37 21.15
C ASN A 191 -9.35 7.50 21.07
N SER A 192 -8.63 7.60 19.95
CA SER A 192 -7.30 7.00 19.77
C SER A 192 -7.27 5.48 19.95
N LEU A 193 -8.33 4.78 19.56
CA LEU A 193 -8.36 3.33 19.59
C LEU A 193 -7.50 2.75 18.46
N SER A 194 -6.73 1.72 18.76
CA SER A 194 -5.96 0.93 17.78
C SER A 194 -6.86 -0.13 17.14
N SER A 195 -6.43 -0.72 16.02
CA SER A 195 -7.18 -1.77 15.34
C SER A 195 -7.50 -2.97 16.25
N GLY A 196 -8.72 -3.50 16.15
CA GLY A 196 -9.22 -4.62 16.96
C GLY A 196 -10.75 -4.65 17.06
N ILE A 197 -11.29 -5.70 17.68
CA ILE A 197 -12.71 -5.82 18.02
C ILE A 197 -12.89 -5.39 19.48
N TYR A 198 -13.80 -4.46 19.72
CA TYR A 198 -14.03 -3.88 21.04
C TYR A 198 -15.42 -4.23 21.56
N GLN A 199 -15.49 -4.57 22.85
CA GLN A 199 -16.73 -4.62 23.62
C GLN A 199 -16.68 -3.50 24.66
N LEU A 200 -17.74 -2.70 24.71
CA LEU A 200 -17.93 -1.64 25.69
C LEU A 200 -19.10 -2.04 26.61
N GLN A 201 -18.82 -2.16 27.90
CA GLN A 201 -19.79 -2.47 28.95
C GLN A 201 -19.99 -1.24 29.84
N ALA A 202 -21.20 -1.03 30.33
CA ALA A 202 -21.46 0.02 31.30
C ALA A 202 -22.59 -0.28 32.30
N LYS A 203 -22.57 0.44 33.43
CA LYS A 203 -23.65 0.48 34.43
C LYS A 203 -23.90 1.92 34.86
N ALA A 204 -25.17 2.30 35.00
CA ALA A 204 -25.51 3.59 35.60
C ALA A 204 -25.71 3.43 37.11
N TYR A 205 -25.23 4.40 37.87
CA TYR A 205 -25.32 4.45 39.34
C TYR A 205 -26.06 5.71 39.79
N ASP A 206 -26.90 5.57 40.81
CA ASP A 206 -27.42 6.70 41.57
C ASP A 206 -26.40 7.19 42.62
N LYS A 207 -26.70 8.32 43.27
CA LYS A 207 -25.89 8.92 44.35
C LYS A 207 -25.83 8.07 45.63
N LEU A 208 -26.71 7.09 45.78
CA LEU A 208 -26.68 6.11 46.88
C LEU A 208 -25.88 4.85 46.52
N GLY A 209 -25.35 4.76 45.30
CA GLY A 209 -24.53 3.66 44.82
C GLY A 209 -25.31 2.45 44.30
N ASN A 210 -26.64 2.51 44.19
CA ASN A 210 -27.40 1.44 43.52
C ASN A 210 -27.27 1.60 42.01
N SER A 211 -27.36 0.49 41.26
CA SER A 211 -27.04 0.49 39.84
C SER A 211 -28.03 -0.28 38.96
N THR A 212 -27.99 0.02 37.68
CA THR A 212 -28.59 -0.82 36.64
C THR A 212 -27.88 -2.18 36.55
N GLN A 213 -28.49 -3.11 35.81
CA GLN A 213 -27.74 -4.22 35.21
C GLN A 213 -26.73 -3.70 34.17
N SER A 214 -25.76 -4.53 33.78
CA SER A 214 -24.78 -4.16 32.76
C SER A 214 -25.41 -4.14 31.36
N THR A 215 -25.17 -3.06 30.63
CA THR A 215 -25.49 -2.95 29.19
C THR A 215 -24.19 -3.02 28.40
N GLN A 216 -24.21 -3.66 27.23
CA GLN A 216 -23.03 -3.84 26.38
C GLN A 216 -23.31 -3.51 24.91
N THR A 217 -22.28 -3.06 24.19
CA THR A 217 -22.27 -2.97 22.72
C THR A 217 -20.92 -3.40 22.16
N THR A 218 -20.87 -3.77 20.89
CA THR A 218 -19.66 -4.25 20.20
C THR A 218 -19.42 -3.44 18.93
N PHE A 219 -18.17 -3.10 18.64
CA PHE A 219 -17.77 -2.42 17.42
C PHE A 219 -16.35 -2.83 16.98
N LYS A 220 -16.02 -2.63 15.70
CA LYS A 220 -14.70 -2.90 15.13
C LYS A 220 -13.93 -1.61 14.90
N VAL A 221 -12.63 -1.62 15.13
CA VAL A 221 -11.69 -0.59 14.69
C VAL A 221 -10.75 -1.24 13.66
N GLY A 222 -10.76 -0.75 12.42
CA GLY A 222 -9.87 -1.17 11.32
C GLY A 222 -8.44 -0.67 11.52
N ALA A 223 -7.50 -1.20 10.73
CA ALA A 223 -6.16 -0.60 10.64
C ALA A 223 -6.26 0.78 9.96
N ALA A 224 -5.34 1.69 10.26
CA ALA A 224 -5.30 2.97 9.53
C ALA A 224 -5.08 2.68 8.05
N SER A 225 -5.95 3.22 7.20
CA SER A 225 -5.89 3.05 5.74
C SER A 225 -4.53 3.50 5.21
N ASP A 226 -3.73 2.55 4.72
CA ASP A 226 -2.42 2.82 4.14
C ASP A 226 -2.53 3.21 2.66
N TRP A 227 -1.39 3.46 2.00
CA TRP A 227 -1.40 3.81 0.58
C TRP A 227 -2.10 2.74 -0.27
N PHE A 228 -1.93 1.45 0.06
CA PHE A 228 -2.54 0.36 -0.69
C PHE A 228 -4.05 0.33 -0.51
N ASP A 229 -4.57 0.55 0.71
CA ASP A 229 -6.02 0.65 0.96
C ASP A 229 -6.67 1.83 0.21
N GLN A 230 -5.92 2.91 0.01
CA GLN A 230 -6.43 4.12 -0.65
C GLN A 230 -6.37 4.04 -2.19
N ASN A 231 -5.40 3.31 -2.74
CA ASN A 231 -5.07 3.38 -4.16
C ASN A 231 -5.32 2.07 -4.91
N ILE A 232 -5.45 0.93 -4.22
CA ILE A 232 -5.65 -0.40 -4.82
C ILE A 232 -6.99 -0.94 -4.35
N GLN A 233 -7.94 -1.12 -5.27
CA GLN A 233 -9.32 -1.49 -4.97
C GLN A 233 -9.50 -3.00 -4.82
N ASP A 234 -8.92 -3.75 -5.74
CA ASP A 234 -8.91 -5.21 -5.80
C ASP A 234 -8.21 -5.79 -4.57
N GLU A 235 -8.88 -6.69 -3.87
CA GLU A 235 -8.39 -7.23 -2.60
C GLU A 235 -7.17 -8.14 -2.79
N VAL A 236 -7.16 -8.93 -3.88
CA VAL A 236 -6.08 -9.87 -4.19
C VAL A 236 -4.81 -9.10 -4.54
N ILE A 237 -4.88 -8.15 -5.48
CA ILE A 237 -3.75 -7.29 -5.87
C ILE A 237 -3.27 -6.46 -4.68
N ARG A 238 -4.19 -5.88 -3.88
CA ARG A 238 -3.82 -5.09 -2.69
C ARG A 238 -3.03 -5.93 -1.71
N SER A 239 -3.53 -7.12 -1.37
CA SER A 239 -2.88 -8.04 -0.44
C SER A 239 -1.53 -8.52 -0.97
N ALA A 240 -1.48 -8.96 -2.23
CA ALA A 240 -0.28 -9.43 -2.91
C ALA A 240 0.81 -8.36 -2.93
N THR A 241 0.46 -7.15 -3.37
CA THR A 241 1.40 -6.04 -3.49
C THR A 241 1.91 -5.60 -2.13
N ARG A 242 1.02 -5.43 -1.13
CA ARG A 242 1.41 -5.03 0.22
C ARG A 242 2.40 -6.01 0.84
N SER A 243 2.15 -7.31 0.67
CA SER A 243 3.03 -8.37 1.17
C SER A 243 4.42 -8.33 0.51
N ARG A 244 4.45 -8.15 -0.81
CA ARG A 244 5.68 -8.17 -1.61
C ARG A 244 6.53 -6.92 -1.45
N PHE A 245 5.90 -5.77 -1.27
CA PHE A 245 6.58 -4.50 -1.00
C PHE A 245 7.16 -4.39 0.43
N GLY A 246 7.23 -5.50 1.18
CA GLY A 246 7.75 -5.52 2.55
C GLY A 246 9.20 -5.06 2.68
N ASP A 247 10.00 -5.18 1.61
CA ASP A 247 11.38 -4.69 1.53
C ASP A 247 11.49 -3.26 0.92
N GLY A 248 10.36 -2.65 0.55
CA GLY A 248 10.28 -1.34 -0.06
C GLY A 248 10.61 -1.30 -1.55
N LEU A 249 10.63 -2.44 -2.24
CA LEU A 249 10.83 -2.59 -3.68
C LEU A 249 9.83 -3.62 -4.24
N LEU A 250 9.33 -3.43 -5.46
CA LEU A 250 8.72 -4.54 -6.22
C LEU A 250 9.71 -4.95 -7.29
N ASP A 251 10.30 -6.13 -7.11
CA ASP A 251 11.25 -6.68 -8.07
C ASP A 251 10.52 -7.36 -9.25
N ARG A 252 11.29 -7.97 -10.15
CA ARG A 252 10.74 -8.65 -11.33
C ARG A 252 9.80 -9.79 -10.94
N ASN A 253 10.17 -10.60 -9.95
CA ASN A 253 9.41 -11.76 -9.52
C ASN A 253 8.15 -11.33 -8.77
N ASP A 254 8.22 -10.24 -8.00
CA ASP A 254 7.05 -9.66 -7.36
C ASP A 254 6.01 -9.21 -8.38
N MET A 255 6.45 -8.43 -9.38
CA MET A 255 5.54 -7.92 -10.41
C MET A 255 4.95 -9.04 -11.26
N VAL A 256 5.73 -10.07 -11.62
CA VAL A 256 5.20 -11.23 -12.33
C VAL A 256 4.17 -11.99 -11.46
N SER A 257 4.43 -12.15 -10.16
CA SER A 257 3.49 -12.78 -9.24
C SER A 257 2.20 -11.98 -9.11
N ILE A 258 2.28 -10.65 -8.93
CA ILE A 258 1.12 -9.75 -8.86
C ILE A 258 0.28 -9.84 -10.15
N LEU A 259 0.91 -9.79 -11.33
CA LEU A 259 0.23 -9.98 -12.60
C LEU A 259 -0.42 -11.36 -12.74
N ARG A 260 0.12 -12.41 -12.12
CA ARG A 260 -0.47 -13.75 -12.12
C ARG A 260 -1.57 -13.93 -11.07
N GLU A 261 -1.62 -13.07 -10.07
CA GLU A 261 -2.64 -13.09 -9.02
C GLU A 261 -3.87 -12.26 -9.41
N SER A 262 -3.72 -11.28 -10.30
CA SER A 262 -4.80 -10.47 -10.89
C SER A 262 -5.67 -11.21 -11.93
N LYS A 263 -5.92 -12.49 -11.71
CA LYS A 263 -6.77 -13.32 -12.58
C LYS A 263 -7.68 -14.21 -11.74
N ASP A 264 -8.15 -13.69 -10.61
CA ASP A 264 -8.86 -14.49 -9.60
C ASP A 264 -10.23 -15.02 -10.08
N GLY A 265 -10.70 -14.59 -11.26
CA GLY A 265 -11.88 -15.07 -11.98
C GLY A 265 -11.64 -15.74 -13.34
N ASN A 266 -10.39 -16.13 -13.69
CA ASN A 266 -9.95 -16.57 -15.04
C ASN A 266 -9.99 -15.49 -16.13
N VAL A 267 -10.39 -14.27 -15.78
CA VAL A 267 -10.35 -13.08 -16.64
C VAL A 267 -9.73 -11.95 -15.85
N VAL A 268 -9.12 -11.00 -16.55
CA VAL A 268 -8.67 -9.72 -15.97
C VAL A 268 -9.82 -8.74 -16.08
N ASP A 269 -10.39 -8.34 -14.95
CA ASP A 269 -11.48 -7.38 -14.90
C ASP A 269 -11.00 -5.92 -14.94
N ALA A 270 -11.96 -4.97 -14.90
CA ALA A 270 -11.66 -3.56 -14.99
C ALA A 270 -10.95 -3.00 -13.74
N THR A 271 -11.25 -3.57 -12.57
CA THR A 271 -10.66 -3.19 -11.28
C THR A 271 -9.21 -3.66 -11.23
N GLU A 272 -8.98 -4.93 -11.55
CA GLU A 272 -7.65 -5.53 -11.60
C GLU A 272 -6.73 -4.76 -12.57
N LEU A 273 -7.22 -4.48 -13.78
CA LEU A 273 -6.46 -3.74 -14.77
C LEU A 273 -6.16 -2.30 -14.34
N ALA A 274 -7.12 -1.64 -13.68
CA ALA A 274 -6.92 -0.29 -13.16
C ALA A 274 -5.83 -0.28 -12.07
N ASP A 275 -5.86 -1.25 -11.16
CA ASP A 275 -4.92 -1.35 -10.05
C ASP A 275 -3.49 -1.69 -10.52
N ILE A 276 -3.33 -2.61 -11.47
CA ILE A 276 -2.02 -2.88 -12.09
C ILE A 276 -1.45 -1.59 -12.69
N ARG A 277 -2.28 -0.80 -13.39
CA ARG A 277 -1.86 0.49 -13.96
C ARG A 277 -1.52 1.51 -12.88
N THR A 278 -2.24 1.52 -11.77
CA THR A 278 -1.92 2.35 -10.60
C THR A 278 -0.55 2.00 -10.03
N LEU A 279 -0.22 0.72 -9.89
CA LEU A 279 1.11 0.28 -9.42
C LEU A 279 2.23 0.73 -10.36
N ILE A 280 2.05 0.56 -11.66
CA ILE A 280 3.04 0.94 -12.68
C ILE A 280 3.24 2.46 -12.75
N GLY A 281 2.17 3.23 -12.54
CA GLY A 281 2.16 4.69 -12.63
C GLY A 281 2.72 5.41 -11.40
N ASN A 282 2.54 4.84 -10.20
CA ASN A 282 2.87 5.50 -8.92
C ASN A 282 4.30 5.25 -8.43
N THR A 283 5.27 5.53 -9.31
CA THR A 283 6.71 5.29 -9.05
C THR A 283 7.32 6.11 -7.91
N SER A 284 6.63 7.15 -7.43
CA SER A 284 7.06 7.97 -6.29
C SER A 284 6.92 7.23 -4.95
N TYR A 285 5.93 6.35 -4.84
CA TYR A 285 5.69 5.53 -3.65
C TYR A 285 6.16 4.10 -3.88
N ILE A 286 5.69 3.48 -4.97
CA ILE A 286 6.05 2.12 -5.34
C ILE A 286 7.38 2.15 -6.11
N LYS A 287 8.45 1.71 -5.45
CA LYS A 287 9.74 1.58 -6.13
C LYS A 287 9.72 0.33 -6.99
N ILE A 288 9.92 0.50 -8.29
CA ILE A 288 10.06 -0.58 -9.28
C ILE A 288 11.29 -0.25 -10.11
N SER A 289 12.15 -1.24 -10.37
CA SER A 289 13.27 -1.05 -11.29
C SER A 289 12.76 -0.69 -12.70
N GLU A 290 13.50 0.16 -13.42
CA GLU A 290 13.00 0.75 -14.68
C GLU A 290 12.61 -0.32 -15.71
N HIS A 291 13.44 -1.35 -15.90
CA HIS A 291 13.17 -2.44 -16.83
C HIS A 291 11.90 -3.23 -16.46
N VAL A 292 11.69 -3.55 -15.19
CA VAL A 292 10.46 -4.22 -14.72
C VAL A 292 9.25 -3.34 -14.98
N ARG A 293 9.34 -2.04 -14.67
CA ARG A 293 8.25 -1.09 -14.92
C ARG A 293 7.91 -0.97 -16.41
N VAL A 294 8.91 -0.89 -17.28
CA VAL A 294 8.71 -0.82 -18.74
C VAL A 294 8.07 -2.11 -19.25
N LEU A 295 8.55 -3.28 -18.83
CA LEU A 295 7.96 -4.57 -19.22
C LEU A 295 6.53 -4.73 -18.69
N SER A 296 6.26 -4.38 -17.42
CA SER A 296 4.90 -4.34 -16.86
C SER A 296 3.99 -3.39 -17.63
N ASN A 297 4.51 -2.23 -18.05
CA ASN A 297 3.76 -1.30 -18.89
C ASN A 297 3.36 -1.92 -20.23
N LYS A 298 4.22 -2.72 -20.85
CA LYS A 298 3.89 -3.42 -22.11
C LYS A 298 2.87 -4.55 -21.93
N VAL A 299 2.78 -5.11 -20.72
CA VAL A 299 1.72 -6.07 -20.35
C VAL A 299 0.38 -5.35 -20.13
N ALA A 300 0.35 -4.31 -19.30
CA ALA A 300 -0.89 -3.71 -18.80
C ALA A 300 -1.44 -2.56 -19.66
N ASN A 301 -0.59 -1.90 -20.44
CA ASN A 301 -0.96 -0.81 -21.35
C ASN A 301 -0.77 -1.22 -22.80
N ASN A 302 -1.20 -0.35 -23.72
CA ASN A 302 -1.12 -0.63 -25.14
C ASN A 302 0.33 -0.64 -25.63
N ASP A 303 0.74 -1.73 -26.28
CA ASP A 303 1.95 -1.83 -27.06
C ASP A 303 1.62 -2.37 -28.46
N THR A 304 2.22 -1.81 -29.51
CA THR A 304 2.01 -2.25 -30.89
C THR A 304 2.47 -3.70 -31.08
N ALA A 305 3.48 -4.15 -30.35
CA ALA A 305 4.00 -5.51 -30.40
C ALA A 305 3.03 -6.57 -29.84
N ASN A 306 2.04 -6.17 -29.04
CA ASN A 306 1.06 -7.10 -28.46
C ASN A 306 0.09 -7.68 -29.49
N GLN A 307 0.09 -7.20 -30.74
CA GLN A 307 -0.80 -7.75 -31.77
C GLN A 307 -0.55 -9.23 -32.03
N LYS A 308 0.67 -9.72 -31.82
CA LYS A 308 1.03 -11.12 -32.06
C LYS A 308 1.84 -11.73 -30.92
N TYR A 309 1.70 -13.05 -30.80
CA TYR A 309 2.55 -13.92 -29.98
C TYR A 309 2.76 -15.25 -30.69
N GLN A 310 4.01 -15.59 -30.99
CA GLN A 310 4.44 -16.77 -31.71
C GLN A 310 3.71 -16.94 -33.06
N GLY A 311 3.47 -15.81 -33.75
CA GLY A 311 2.77 -15.75 -35.04
C GLY A 311 1.24 -15.73 -34.96
N ASN A 312 0.64 -15.97 -33.79
CA ASN A 312 -0.80 -15.94 -33.58
C ASN A 312 -1.27 -14.57 -33.11
N SER A 313 -2.55 -14.24 -33.33
CA SER A 313 -3.16 -13.01 -32.78
C SER A 313 -3.20 -13.07 -31.26
N LEU A 314 -2.80 -11.98 -30.59
CA LEU A 314 -2.84 -11.87 -29.12
C LEU A 314 -3.69 -10.67 -28.67
N GLY A 315 -3.29 -9.46 -29.03
CA GLY A 315 -3.94 -8.21 -28.63
C GLY A 315 -3.46 -7.65 -27.29
N ASN A 316 -3.75 -6.37 -27.04
CA ASN A 316 -3.46 -5.71 -25.76
C ASN A 316 -4.35 -6.21 -24.63
N LEU A 317 -3.86 -6.14 -23.40
CA LEU A 317 -4.65 -6.42 -22.22
C LEU A 317 -5.76 -5.38 -22.05
N VAL A 318 -7.00 -5.86 -21.93
CA VAL A 318 -8.19 -5.05 -21.70
C VAL A 318 -9.06 -5.72 -20.63
N ALA A 319 -9.98 -4.98 -20.04
CA ALA A 319 -10.97 -5.57 -19.14
C ALA A 319 -11.77 -6.66 -19.90
N GLY A 320 -11.85 -7.86 -19.32
CA GLY A 320 -12.41 -9.07 -19.93
C GLY A 320 -11.40 -9.94 -20.69
N SER A 321 -10.11 -9.55 -20.77
CA SER A 321 -9.05 -10.42 -21.30
C SER A 321 -8.96 -11.71 -20.50
N SER A 322 -8.69 -12.83 -21.17
CA SER A 322 -8.53 -14.12 -20.49
C SER A 322 -7.21 -14.22 -19.73
N ASP A 323 -7.17 -15.11 -18.74
CA ASP A 323 -5.94 -15.54 -18.07
C ASP A 323 -4.86 -16.04 -19.05
N VAL A 324 -5.27 -16.74 -20.11
CA VAL A 324 -4.36 -17.19 -21.19
C VAL A 324 -3.75 -16.00 -21.94
N GLN A 325 -4.54 -14.97 -22.24
CA GLN A 325 -4.02 -13.77 -22.90
C GLN A 325 -2.99 -13.06 -22.00
N LEU A 326 -3.31 -12.91 -20.71
CA LEU A 326 -2.39 -12.31 -19.73
C LEU A 326 -1.10 -13.13 -19.59
N GLU A 327 -1.19 -14.45 -19.45
CA GLU A 327 -0.01 -15.31 -19.34
C GLU A 327 0.84 -15.27 -20.62
N ASN A 328 0.23 -15.17 -21.81
CA ASN A 328 0.97 -14.96 -23.06
C ASN A 328 1.68 -13.60 -23.11
N LEU A 329 1.08 -12.51 -22.59
CA LEU A 329 1.73 -11.21 -22.46
C LEU A 329 2.90 -11.26 -21.46
N ILE A 330 2.72 -11.94 -20.32
CA ILE A 330 3.80 -12.16 -19.35
C ILE A 330 4.93 -12.96 -20.01
N ASN A 331 4.61 -14.05 -20.72
CA ASN A 331 5.60 -14.87 -21.42
C ASN A 331 6.33 -14.10 -22.53
N LYS A 332 5.63 -13.24 -23.26
CA LYS A 332 6.23 -12.34 -24.27
C LYS A 332 7.24 -11.39 -23.63
N TRP A 333 6.82 -10.64 -22.61
CA TRP A 333 7.61 -9.51 -22.10
C TRP A 333 8.60 -9.86 -21.00
N PHE A 334 8.20 -10.69 -20.04
CA PHE A 334 9.06 -11.09 -18.93
C PHE A 334 9.94 -12.29 -19.26
N TYR A 335 9.47 -13.22 -20.10
CA TYR A 335 10.22 -14.46 -20.37
C TYR A 335 10.83 -14.55 -21.78
N GLY A 336 10.55 -13.58 -22.67
CA GLY A 336 11.15 -13.55 -24.00
C GLY A 336 10.78 -14.74 -24.89
N SER A 337 9.61 -15.34 -24.64
CA SER A 337 9.13 -16.54 -25.33
C SER A 337 8.55 -16.24 -26.72
N ASP A 338 8.33 -14.96 -27.06
CA ASP A 338 7.93 -14.54 -28.40
C ASP A 338 9.13 -14.32 -29.32
N ARG A 339 9.76 -15.43 -29.69
CA ARG A 339 10.99 -15.43 -30.46
C ARG A 339 10.75 -14.92 -31.87
N PRO A 340 11.74 -14.24 -32.50
CA PRO A 340 11.63 -13.84 -33.90
C PRO A 340 11.31 -15.02 -34.82
N GLN A 341 10.32 -14.86 -35.71
CA GLN A 341 9.99 -15.90 -36.66
C GLN A 341 11.15 -16.07 -37.66
N THR A 342 11.44 -17.33 -37.98
CA THR A 342 12.51 -17.73 -38.89
C THR A 342 12.20 -19.11 -39.47
N SER A 343 12.81 -19.46 -40.60
CA SER A 343 12.73 -20.79 -41.21
C SER A 343 13.64 -21.83 -40.53
N TYR A 344 14.55 -21.38 -39.66
CA TYR A 344 15.47 -22.23 -38.91
C TYR A 344 14.85 -22.78 -37.62
N THR A 345 15.49 -23.80 -37.04
CA THR A 345 15.06 -24.38 -35.77
C THR A 345 15.72 -23.66 -34.61
N TYR A 346 14.96 -23.40 -33.54
CA TYR A 346 15.48 -22.86 -32.30
C TYR A 346 16.05 -23.97 -31.40
N GLN A 347 17.31 -23.84 -30.98
CA GLN A 347 17.96 -24.73 -30.02
C GLN A 347 18.40 -23.96 -28.77
N TYR A 348 18.37 -24.62 -27.61
CA TYR A 348 18.82 -24.01 -26.36
C TYR A 348 20.35 -23.82 -26.38
N ALA A 349 20.80 -22.57 -26.40
CA ALA A 349 22.24 -22.28 -26.44
C ALA A 349 22.91 -22.50 -25.07
N SER A 350 23.97 -23.29 -25.04
CA SER A 350 24.93 -23.40 -23.94
C SER A 350 25.95 -22.26 -24.02
N GLY A 351 26.61 -21.93 -22.90
CA GLY A 351 27.58 -20.84 -22.81
C GLY A 351 27.22 -19.77 -21.78
N SER A 352 28.05 -18.75 -21.67
CA SER A 352 27.89 -17.61 -20.75
C SER A 352 27.41 -16.38 -21.51
N LEU A 353 26.80 -15.42 -20.81
CA LEU A 353 26.45 -14.13 -21.42
C LEU A 353 27.73 -13.43 -21.94
N PHE A 354 28.70 -13.25 -21.04
CA PHE A 354 30.04 -12.77 -21.33
C PHE A 354 31.07 -13.86 -20.99
N GLN A 355 32.08 -14.05 -21.83
CA GLN A 355 33.07 -15.10 -21.73
C GLN A 355 34.45 -14.49 -22.04
N ASN A 356 35.28 -14.29 -21.01
CA ASN A 356 36.57 -13.58 -21.10
C ASN A 356 36.47 -12.05 -21.30
N GLY A 357 35.28 -11.49 -21.06
CA GLY A 357 35.02 -10.04 -21.14
C GLY A 357 34.62 -9.62 -22.55
N VAL A 358 33.82 -8.56 -22.65
CA VAL A 358 33.34 -8.05 -23.93
C VAL A 358 34.51 -7.68 -24.85
N SER A 359 34.45 -8.09 -26.11
CA SER A 359 35.39 -7.67 -27.15
C SER A 359 34.65 -7.38 -28.45
N TYR A 360 35.14 -6.41 -29.24
CA TYR A 360 34.62 -6.21 -30.59
C TYR A 360 34.92 -7.41 -31.50
N GLU A 361 35.87 -8.27 -31.12
CA GLU A 361 36.24 -9.49 -31.83
C GLU A 361 35.22 -10.63 -31.68
N ASP A 362 34.33 -10.54 -30.69
CA ASP A 362 33.23 -11.50 -30.47
C ASP A 362 32.19 -11.41 -31.61
N ILE A 363 32.18 -10.28 -32.31
CA ILE A 363 31.25 -10.00 -33.40
C ILE A 363 31.58 -10.90 -34.59
N LYS A 364 30.61 -11.74 -34.95
CA LYS A 364 30.67 -12.58 -36.13
C LYS A 364 29.30 -12.65 -36.80
N GLN A 365 29.12 -11.84 -37.83
CA GLN A 365 27.87 -11.72 -38.56
C GLN A 365 27.47 -13.00 -39.28
N GLY A 366 26.16 -13.26 -39.27
CA GLY A 366 25.57 -14.40 -39.95
C GLY A 366 24.98 -14.10 -41.32
N GLY A 367 23.94 -14.85 -41.67
CA GLY A 367 23.25 -14.77 -42.97
C GLY A 367 22.27 -13.60 -43.10
N MET A 368 22.40 -12.54 -42.29
CA MET A 368 21.48 -11.39 -42.30
C MET A 368 22.20 -10.09 -42.70
N ASN A 369 21.50 -9.17 -43.36
CA ASN A 369 22.05 -7.89 -43.81
C ASN A 369 21.92 -6.80 -42.73
N ASP A 370 22.27 -7.12 -41.50
CA ASP A 370 22.19 -6.28 -40.31
C ASP A 370 23.57 -5.71 -39.91
N CYS A 371 24.49 -5.57 -40.89
CA CYS A 371 25.89 -5.22 -40.65
C CYS A 371 26.04 -3.88 -39.92
N TYR A 372 25.11 -2.95 -40.15
CA TYR A 372 25.04 -1.67 -39.46
C TYR A 372 24.89 -1.82 -37.94
N PHE A 373 24.11 -2.80 -37.48
CA PHE A 373 23.88 -3.06 -36.06
C PHE A 373 25.07 -3.76 -35.43
N LEU A 374 25.59 -4.82 -36.06
CA LEU A 374 26.75 -5.55 -35.54
C LEU A 374 28.04 -4.71 -35.58
N ALA A 375 28.23 -3.88 -36.59
CA ALA A 375 29.30 -2.87 -36.58
C ALA A 375 29.06 -1.80 -35.49
N GLY A 376 27.79 -1.44 -35.23
CA GLY A 376 27.42 -0.58 -34.10
C GLY A 376 27.89 -1.14 -32.76
N LEU A 377 27.62 -2.43 -32.52
CA LEU A 377 28.08 -3.16 -31.33
C LEU A 377 29.61 -3.26 -31.30
N ALA A 378 30.26 -3.59 -32.41
CA ALA A 378 31.72 -3.67 -32.50
C ALA A 378 32.39 -2.33 -32.16
N SER A 379 31.92 -1.23 -32.74
CA SER A 379 32.43 0.12 -32.46
C SER A 379 32.26 0.45 -30.98
N THR A 380 31.10 0.15 -30.40
CA THR A 380 30.82 0.40 -28.98
C THR A 380 31.73 -0.45 -28.09
N ALA A 381 31.86 -1.75 -28.35
CA ALA A 381 32.74 -2.65 -27.61
C ALA A 381 34.21 -2.23 -27.69
N SER A 382 34.67 -1.75 -28.85
CA SER A 382 36.06 -1.28 -29.02
C SER A 382 36.40 -0.03 -28.18
N ARG A 383 35.40 0.71 -27.70
CA ARG A 383 35.58 2.00 -27.02
C ARG A 383 35.07 2.04 -25.59
N THR A 384 33.94 1.41 -25.33
CA THR A 384 33.19 1.54 -24.06
C THR A 384 32.54 0.21 -23.70
N LEU A 385 33.34 -0.73 -23.20
CA LEU A 385 32.90 -2.06 -22.76
C LEU A 385 31.73 -2.00 -21.77
N ASN A 386 31.81 -1.11 -20.79
CA ASN A 386 30.75 -0.91 -19.78
C ASN A 386 29.39 -0.54 -20.41
N THR A 387 29.37 0.11 -21.58
CA THR A 387 28.10 0.42 -22.27
C THR A 387 27.44 -0.84 -22.82
N ILE A 388 28.22 -1.83 -23.26
CA ILE A 388 27.71 -3.15 -23.65
C ILE A 388 27.32 -3.92 -22.39
N GLU A 389 28.18 -4.02 -21.38
CA GLU A 389 27.87 -4.77 -20.16
C GLU A 389 26.60 -4.27 -19.47
N SER A 390 26.45 -2.95 -19.32
CA SER A 390 25.25 -2.34 -18.71
C SER A 390 24.01 -2.39 -19.60
N MET A 391 24.14 -2.84 -20.86
CA MET A 391 23.02 -3.03 -21.76
C MET A 391 22.21 -4.29 -21.40
N PHE A 392 22.81 -5.23 -20.69
CA PHE A 392 22.22 -6.52 -20.34
C PHE A 392 21.91 -6.62 -18.85
N ILE A 393 20.80 -7.27 -18.54
CA ILE A 393 20.38 -7.69 -17.21
C ILE A 393 20.18 -9.20 -17.28
N ASP A 394 20.93 -9.96 -16.47
CA ASP A 394 20.66 -11.38 -16.24
C ASP A 394 19.54 -11.50 -15.21
N ASN A 395 18.42 -12.09 -15.60
CA ASN A 395 17.24 -12.20 -14.74
C ASN A 395 17.33 -13.39 -13.76
N GLY A 396 18.39 -14.20 -13.83
CA GLY A 396 18.61 -15.35 -12.95
C GLY A 396 17.73 -16.57 -13.25
N ASP A 397 16.92 -16.52 -14.30
CA ASP A 397 15.98 -17.57 -14.70
C ASP A 397 16.23 -18.08 -16.13
N ASN A 398 17.47 -17.92 -16.62
CA ASN A 398 17.88 -18.19 -18.01
C ASN A 398 17.21 -17.26 -19.04
N THR A 399 16.74 -16.09 -18.63
CA THR A 399 16.34 -15.02 -19.54
C THR A 399 17.22 -13.79 -19.32
N PHE A 400 17.34 -12.98 -20.35
CA PHE A 400 18.18 -11.78 -20.34
C PHE A 400 17.36 -10.61 -20.85
N THR A 401 17.39 -9.50 -20.13
CA THR A 401 16.72 -8.26 -20.56
C THR A 401 17.76 -7.29 -21.12
N ILE A 402 17.54 -6.86 -22.36
CA ILE A 402 18.43 -6.00 -23.14
C ILE A 402 17.80 -4.62 -23.26
N ARG A 403 18.57 -3.58 -23.00
CA ARG A 403 18.12 -2.18 -23.06
C ARG A 403 18.57 -1.47 -24.34
N PHE A 404 17.61 -0.89 -25.05
CA PHE A 404 17.85 -0.02 -26.19
C PHE A 404 17.36 1.41 -25.92
N TRP A 405 17.85 2.38 -26.68
CA TRP A 405 17.45 3.78 -26.57
C TRP A 405 16.73 4.28 -27.82
N ARG A 406 15.85 5.24 -27.60
CA ARG A 406 15.32 6.12 -28.65
C ARG A 406 15.08 7.49 -28.06
N ASN A 407 15.72 8.52 -28.63
CA ASN A 407 15.55 9.91 -28.20
C ASN A 407 15.74 10.11 -26.67
N GLY A 408 16.69 9.39 -26.07
CA GLY A 408 16.97 9.47 -24.62
C GLY A 408 16.00 8.70 -23.73
N VAL A 409 15.05 7.96 -24.30
CA VAL A 409 14.14 7.05 -23.56
C VAL A 409 14.61 5.62 -23.74
N ALA A 410 14.77 4.89 -22.63
CA ALA A 410 15.13 3.48 -22.64
C ALA A 410 13.89 2.61 -22.90
N ASP A 411 14.07 1.57 -23.71
CA ASP A 411 13.16 0.45 -23.84
C ASP A 411 13.90 -0.86 -23.57
N TYR A 412 13.13 -1.87 -23.16
CA TYR A 412 13.66 -3.14 -22.68
C TYR A 412 12.99 -4.29 -23.40
N VAL A 413 13.79 -5.29 -23.77
CA VAL A 413 13.36 -6.51 -24.44
C VAL A 413 13.97 -7.70 -23.73
N THR A 414 13.15 -8.65 -23.31
CA THR A 414 13.63 -9.91 -22.73
C THR A 414 13.76 -10.98 -23.80
N VAL A 415 14.84 -11.75 -23.75
CA VAL A 415 15.07 -12.91 -24.61
C VAL A 415 15.35 -14.15 -23.77
N ASP A 416 14.86 -15.30 -24.23
CA ASP A 416 15.30 -16.59 -23.71
C ASP A 416 16.59 -17.09 -24.41
N ARG A 417 17.13 -18.22 -23.96
CA ARG A 417 18.37 -18.82 -24.47
C ARG A 417 18.27 -19.52 -25.82
N TYR A 418 17.10 -19.60 -26.42
CA TYR A 418 16.96 -20.34 -27.66
C TYR A 418 17.41 -19.48 -28.83
N LEU A 419 18.35 -19.99 -29.62
CA LEU A 419 18.89 -19.34 -30.81
C LEU A 419 18.64 -20.17 -32.08
N PRO A 420 18.44 -19.54 -33.25
CA PRO A 420 18.26 -20.27 -34.50
C PRO A 420 19.53 -20.99 -34.93
N THR A 421 19.41 -22.25 -35.31
CA THR A 421 20.50 -23.08 -35.84
C THR A 421 20.18 -23.67 -37.20
N ASP A 422 21.23 -23.97 -37.96
CA ASP A 422 21.12 -24.85 -39.11
C ASP A 422 20.90 -26.31 -38.67
N THR A 423 20.82 -27.21 -39.65
CA THR A 423 20.64 -28.66 -39.40
C THR A 423 21.82 -29.32 -38.69
N SER A 424 23.00 -28.67 -38.67
CA SER A 424 24.17 -29.14 -37.94
C SER A 424 24.23 -28.64 -36.50
N GLY A 425 23.29 -27.78 -36.09
CA GLY A 425 23.28 -27.17 -34.76
C GLY A 425 24.16 -25.92 -34.64
N ALA A 426 24.65 -25.38 -35.75
CA ALA A 426 25.45 -24.15 -35.74
C ALA A 426 24.55 -22.91 -35.81
N PHE A 427 24.88 -21.86 -35.06
CA PHE A 427 24.18 -20.58 -35.15
C PHE A 427 24.28 -19.99 -36.57
N VAL A 428 23.16 -19.44 -37.06
CA VAL A 428 23.02 -18.97 -38.46
C VAL A 428 23.08 -17.45 -38.62
N TYR A 429 22.74 -16.72 -37.56
CA TYR A 429 22.80 -15.26 -37.50
C TYR A 429 24.07 -14.84 -36.74
N ALA A 430 24.02 -13.88 -35.81
CA ALA A 430 25.18 -13.51 -35.01
C ALA A 430 25.84 -14.71 -34.31
N SER A 431 27.16 -14.63 -34.11
CA SER A 431 28.01 -15.73 -33.63
C SER A 431 28.03 -16.93 -34.57
N LYS A 432 27.91 -16.68 -35.89
CA LYS A 432 27.73 -17.72 -36.92
C LYS A 432 28.74 -18.86 -36.80
N GLY A 433 28.25 -20.08 -36.88
CA GLY A 433 29.08 -21.29 -36.92
C GLY A 433 29.40 -21.87 -35.53
N SER A 434 29.15 -21.15 -34.44
CA SER A 434 29.26 -21.71 -33.09
C SER A 434 28.15 -22.73 -32.86
N HIS A 435 28.51 -23.90 -32.33
CA HIS A 435 27.55 -24.97 -32.08
C HIS A 435 26.74 -24.68 -30.81
N TYR A 436 25.42 -24.89 -30.84
CA TYR A 436 24.52 -24.53 -29.74
C TYR A 436 24.89 -25.18 -28.40
N SER A 437 25.41 -26.40 -28.42
CA SER A 437 25.78 -27.13 -27.19
C SER A 437 27.18 -26.83 -26.65
N ASN A 438 27.93 -25.92 -27.29
CA ASN A 438 29.27 -25.57 -26.82
C ASN A 438 29.19 -24.73 -25.54
N GLY A 439 29.67 -25.27 -24.41
CA GLY A 439 29.72 -24.58 -23.13
C GLY A 439 30.66 -23.37 -23.10
N GLY A 440 31.55 -23.22 -24.09
CA GLY A 440 32.43 -22.07 -24.25
C GLY A 440 31.87 -20.95 -25.13
N ASN A 441 30.59 -21.00 -25.53
CA ASN A 441 29.99 -19.92 -26.30
C ASN A 441 29.89 -18.63 -25.45
N GLU A 442 30.14 -17.51 -26.11
CA GLU A 442 29.83 -16.18 -25.63
C GLU A 442 28.56 -15.68 -26.33
N LEU A 443 27.53 -15.33 -25.57
CA LEU A 443 26.17 -15.20 -26.12
C LEU A 443 25.69 -13.76 -26.28
N TRP A 444 26.38 -12.76 -25.74
CA TRP A 444 25.90 -11.38 -25.72
C TRP A 444 25.59 -10.84 -27.13
N VAL A 445 26.40 -11.15 -28.14
CA VAL A 445 26.16 -10.68 -29.52
C VAL A 445 24.88 -11.28 -30.09
N ALA A 446 24.69 -12.59 -29.93
CA ALA A 446 23.51 -13.29 -30.42
C ALA A 446 22.24 -12.85 -29.68
N PHE A 447 22.33 -12.58 -28.37
CA PHE A 447 21.21 -12.05 -27.60
C PHE A 447 20.89 -10.60 -27.95
N ALA A 448 21.88 -9.74 -28.21
CA ALA A 448 21.65 -8.39 -28.71
C ALA A 448 20.91 -8.39 -30.05
N GLU A 449 21.37 -9.19 -31.02
CA GLU A 449 20.74 -9.30 -32.34
C GLU A 449 19.31 -9.85 -32.24
N LYS A 450 19.09 -10.90 -31.44
CA LYS A 450 17.75 -11.44 -31.17
C LYS A 450 16.82 -10.41 -30.54
N ALA A 451 17.29 -9.69 -29.51
CA ALA A 451 16.52 -8.67 -28.84
C ALA A 451 16.20 -7.50 -29.78
N TYR A 452 17.12 -7.15 -30.67
CA TYR A 452 16.93 -6.12 -31.69
C TYR A 452 15.88 -6.55 -32.74
N ALA A 453 15.87 -7.83 -33.15
CA ALA A 453 14.84 -8.38 -34.00
C ALA A 453 13.44 -8.39 -33.34
N GLN A 454 13.37 -8.69 -32.03
CA GLN A 454 12.13 -8.58 -31.26
C GLN A 454 11.67 -7.12 -31.12
N LEU A 455 12.59 -6.19 -30.80
CA LEU A 455 12.30 -4.77 -30.67
C LEU A 455 11.68 -4.16 -31.93
N ASN A 456 11.99 -4.74 -33.10
CA ASN A 456 11.51 -4.25 -34.37
C ASN A 456 9.99 -4.11 -34.42
N GLU A 457 9.25 -5.10 -33.91
CA GLU A 457 7.79 -5.11 -34.00
C GLU A 457 7.11 -4.00 -33.17
N SER A 458 7.81 -3.45 -32.17
CA SER A 458 7.37 -2.25 -31.44
C SER A 458 7.57 -0.97 -32.26
N GLY A 459 8.15 -1.06 -33.46
CA GLY A 459 8.43 0.07 -34.34
C GLY A 459 9.63 0.91 -33.91
N TRP A 460 10.56 0.32 -33.14
CA TRP A 460 11.64 1.02 -32.47
C TRP A 460 12.91 1.26 -33.30
N ILE A 461 13.03 0.63 -34.48
CA ILE A 461 14.31 0.58 -35.19
C ILE A 461 14.27 0.97 -36.68
N TYR A 462 13.23 1.66 -37.14
CA TYR A 462 13.10 2.20 -38.51
C TYR A 462 13.16 1.15 -39.64
N GLN A 463 12.71 -0.07 -39.35
CA GLN A 463 12.64 -1.16 -40.32
C GLN A 463 11.17 -1.46 -40.69
N ASN A 464 10.84 -2.73 -40.94
CA ASN A 464 9.53 -3.16 -41.40
C ASN A 464 8.52 -3.51 -40.29
N ASN A 465 8.88 -3.31 -39.02
CA ASN A 465 8.04 -3.57 -37.85
C ASN A 465 7.57 -5.03 -37.70
N THR A 466 8.43 -6.01 -38.02
CA THR A 466 8.14 -7.44 -37.84
C THR A 466 9.08 -8.10 -36.85
N ASN A 467 8.57 -8.99 -36.00
CA ASN A 467 9.38 -9.84 -35.12
C ASN A 467 10.02 -10.99 -35.91
N THR A 468 11.02 -10.66 -36.75
CA THR A 468 11.77 -11.61 -37.59
C THR A 468 13.21 -11.11 -37.77
N TYR A 469 14.17 -12.03 -37.95
CA TYR A 469 15.53 -11.63 -38.32
C TYR A 469 15.57 -10.97 -39.71
N GLU A 470 14.75 -11.42 -40.65
CA GLU A 470 14.63 -10.77 -41.98
C GLU A 470 14.16 -9.31 -41.90
N GLY A 471 13.42 -8.97 -40.84
CA GLY A 471 12.95 -7.61 -40.58
C GLY A 471 14.09 -6.64 -40.29
N ILE A 472 15.16 -7.09 -39.65
CA ILE A 472 16.34 -6.26 -39.37
C ILE A 472 17.37 -6.26 -40.51
N GLY A 473 17.22 -7.16 -41.48
CA GLY A 473 18.08 -7.31 -42.66
C GLY A 473 17.68 -6.52 -43.90
N LYS A 474 16.95 -5.40 -43.76
CA LYS A 474 16.63 -4.53 -44.91
C LYS A 474 17.67 -3.44 -45.16
N GLY A 475 18.82 -3.53 -44.48
CA GLY A 475 19.85 -2.48 -44.46
C GLY A 475 19.50 -1.39 -43.46
N GLY A 476 20.49 -0.64 -43.01
CA GLY A 476 20.34 0.39 -42.00
C GLY A 476 21.63 1.18 -41.84
N TYR A 477 21.63 2.15 -40.93
CA TYR A 477 22.77 3.03 -40.70
C TYR A 477 23.41 2.78 -39.33
N MET A 478 24.73 2.93 -39.25
CA MET A 478 25.44 2.76 -37.98
C MET A 478 25.08 3.88 -37.02
N SER A 479 24.70 5.07 -37.50
CA SER A 479 24.21 6.15 -36.66
C SER A 479 22.98 5.75 -35.82
N ASP A 480 22.05 4.99 -36.40
CA ASP A 480 20.85 4.52 -35.68
C ASP A 480 21.25 3.51 -34.61
N ALA A 481 22.10 2.55 -34.98
CA ALA A 481 22.63 1.56 -34.03
C ALA A 481 23.41 2.22 -32.89
N PHE A 482 24.28 3.20 -33.18
CA PHE A 482 24.99 3.97 -32.15
C PHE A 482 24.04 4.64 -31.18
N ALA A 483 22.99 5.30 -31.70
CA ALA A 483 22.02 5.97 -30.86
C ALA A 483 21.23 4.97 -29.99
N GLN A 484 20.83 3.83 -30.56
CA GLN A 484 20.06 2.81 -29.87
C GLN A 484 20.86 2.00 -28.85
N ILE A 485 22.14 1.75 -29.10
CA ILE A 485 23.01 1.02 -28.18
C ILE A 485 23.45 1.94 -27.04
N THR A 486 23.86 3.17 -27.35
CA THR A 486 24.55 4.05 -26.38
C THR A 486 23.67 5.11 -25.74
N GLY A 487 22.54 5.46 -26.37
CA GLY A 487 21.70 6.59 -25.97
C GLY A 487 22.27 7.96 -26.36
N LYS A 488 23.47 8.00 -26.96
CA LYS A 488 24.06 9.24 -27.48
C LYS A 488 23.37 9.65 -28.77
N LYS A 489 23.45 10.95 -29.10
CA LYS A 489 23.10 11.41 -30.45
C LYS A 489 24.13 10.87 -31.44
N ALA A 490 23.70 10.69 -32.68
CA ALA A 490 24.58 10.29 -33.77
C ALA A 490 24.37 11.18 -35.00
N ALA A 491 25.44 11.39 -35.75
CA ALA A 491 25.44 12.06 -37.03
C ALA A 491 25.52 11.00 -38.14
N LEU A 492 24.54 11.05 -39.03
CA LEU A 492 24.38 10.15 -40.16
C LEU A 492 25.08 10.70 -41.41
N GLY A 493 25.72 9.82 -42.17
CA GLY A 493 26.00 10.01 -43.59
C GLY A 493 26.94 11.17 -43.90
N LYS A 494 27.91 11.45 -43.02
CA LYS A 494 28.84 12.57 -43.21
C LYS A 494 29.76 12.30 -44.40
N ALA A 495 30.04 13.36 -45.17
CA ALA A 495 31.06 13.30 -46.20
C ALA A 495 32.42 12.92 -45.58
N ILE A 496 33.14 12.05 -46.28
CA ILE A 496 34.46 11.56 -45.88
C ILE A 496 35.45 12.74 -45.77
N ASP A 497 35.90 13.03 -44.55
CA ASP A 497 36.86 14.09 -44.23
C ASP A 497 37.89 13.60 -43.20
N CYS A 498 39.17 13.62 -43.58
CA CYS A 498 40.24 12.95 -42.81
C CYS A 498 40.38 13.54 -41.41
N ASN A 499 40.45 14.87 -41.32
CA ASN A 499 40.64 15.57 -40.05
C ASN A 499 39.45 15.37 -39.12
N SER A 500 38.21 15.47 -39.65
CA SER A 500 37.00 15.26 -38.84
C SER A 500 36.90 13.84 -38.29
N ILE A 501 37.26 12.83 -39.10
CA ILE A 501 37.25 11.42 -38.69
C ILE A 501 38.29 11.18 -37.58
N ILE A 502 39.54 11.65 -37.79
CA ILE A 502 40.62 11.52 -36.81
C ILE A 502 40.24 12.23 -35.50
N ASN A 503 39.71 13.45 -35.60
CA ASN A 503 39.29 14.22 -34.42
C ASN A 503 38.15 13.53 -33.66
N ALA A 504 37.13 13.03 -34.37
CA ALA A 504 36.04 12.27 -33.77
C ALA A 504 36.58 11.03 -33.03
N PHE A 505 37.38 10.21 -33.71
CA PHE A 505 37.97 9.02 -33.13
C PHE A 505 38.85 9.33 -31.92
N ASN A 506 39.74 10.33 -32.01
CA ASN A 506 40.62 10.72 -30.91
C ASN A 506 39.86 11.30 -29.71
N SER A 507 38.70 11.93 -29.95
CA SER A 507 37.81 12.40 -28.88
C SER A 507 36.98 11.31 -28.19
N GLY A 508 37.16 10.04 -28.59
CA GLY A 508 36.43 8.90 -28.03
C GLY A 508 35.02 8.72 -28.60
N GLN A 509 34.69 9.39 -29.71
CA GLN A 509 33.44 9.12 -30.43
C GLN A 509 33.52 7.76 -31.15
N LEU A 510 32.37 7.09 -31.26
CA LEU A 510 32.25 5.90 -32.10
C LEU A 510 32.26 6.35 -33.56
N VAL A 511 32.99 5.66 -34.42
CA VAL A 511 33.11 6.01 -35.84
C VAL A 511 32.86 4.76 -36.69
N GLY A 512 31.92 4.88 -37.62
CA GLY A 512 31.55 3.83 -38.56
C GLY A 512 31.73 4.30 -40.00
N PHE A 513 32.06 3.39 -40.91
CA PHE A 513 32.23 3.66 -42.33
C PHE A 513 31.23 2.86 -43.17
N GLY A 514 30.59 3.54 -44.13
CA GLY A 514 29.83 2.92 -45.19
C GLY A 514 30.68 2.79 -46.45
N SER A 515 30.92 1.56 -46.91
CA SER A 515 31.62 1.31 -48.17
C SER A 515 30.73 1.62 -49.38
N LYS A 516 31.36 1.97 -50.52
CA LYS A 516 30.64 2.17 -51.79
C LYS A 516 29.96 0.87 -52.23
N THR A 517 28.85 0.98 -52.96
CA THR A 517 28.08 -0.18 -53.43
C THR A 517 28.72 -0.92 -54.61
N ASN A 518 29.72 -0.31 -55.26
CA ASN A 518 30.52 -0.91 -56.32
C ASN A 518 31.90 -0.23 -56.39
N GLY A 519 32.81 -0.78 -57.21
CA GLY A 519 34.12 -0.18 -57.46
C GLY A 519 35.07 -0.17 -56.25
N VAL A 520 34.79 -1.00 -55.23
CA VAL A 520 35.66 -1.17 -54.06
C VAL A 520 36.76 -2.20 -54.32
N ALA A 521 37.83 -2.11 -53.55
CA ALA A 521 38.97 -3.01 -53.57
C ALA A 521 38.56 -4.46 -53.27
N ALA A 522 39.36 -5.40 -53.78
CA ALA A 522 39.07 -6.83 -53.67
C ALA A 522 38.98 -7.34 -52.22
N ASN A 523 39.60 -6.66 -51.25
CA ASN A 523 39.52 -6.97 -49.82
C ASN A 523 38.36 -6.28 -49.06
N ILE A 524 37.61 -5.39 -49.71
CA ILE A 524 36.50 -4.64 -49.11
C ILE A 524 35.16 -5.16 -49.65
N VAL A 525 34.23 -5.50 -48.76
CA VAL A 525 32.83 -5.79 -49.08
C VAL A 525 32.13 -4.51 -49.51
N ALA A 526 31.41 -4.53 -50.63
CA ALA A 526 30.67 -3.39 -51.15
C ALA A 526 29.32 -3.20 -50.42
N GLY A 527 28.88 -1.96 -50.25
CA GLY A 527 27.59 -1.64 -49.61
C GLY A 527 27.47 -2.12 -48.16
N HIS A 528 28.60 -2.12 -47.45
CA HIS A 528 28.79 -2.76 -46.15
C HIS A 528 29.32 -1.77 -45.09
N ALA A 529 28.95 -2.02 -43.83
CA ALA A 529 29.33 -1.25 -42.67
C ALA A 529 30.65 -1.77 -42.04
N TYR A 530 31.54 -0.86 -41.68
CA TYR A 530 32.81 -1.15 -40.98
C TYR A 530 32.97 -0.28 -39.75
N SER A 531 33.54 -0.83 -38.68
CA SER A 531 33.85 -0.09 -37.46
C SER A 531 35.28 0.43 -37.51
N LEU A 532 35.51 1.70 -37.18
CA LEU A 532 36.87 2.19 -36.93
C LEU A 532 37.30 1.73 -35.54
N VAL A 533 38.32 0.90 -35.46
CA VAL A 533 38.84 0.34 -34.19
C VAL A 533 40.26 0.81 -33.87
N GLY A 534 40.96 1.44 -34.82
CA GLY A 534 42.30 1.97 -34.60
C GLY A 534 42.68 3.06 -35.60
N TYR A 535 43.60 3.94 -35.19
CA TYR A 535 44.27 4.90 -36.07
C TYR A 535 45.73 5.03 -35.64
N ASP A 536 46.65 4.74 -36.55
CA ASP A 536 48.10 4.90 -36.34
C ASP A 536 48.56 6.22 -36.98
N ALA A 537 48.94 7.18 -36.14
CA ALA A 537 49.40 8.50 -36.58
C ALA A 537 50.78 8.47 -37.27
N SER A 538 51.60 7.44 -37.00
CA SER A 538 52.93 7.29 -37.60
C SER A 538 52.85 6.80 -39.05
N THR A 539 51.94 5.85 -39.31
CA THR A 539 51.72 5.31 -40.66
C THR A 539 50.56 5.99 -41.39
N GLN A 540 49.79 6.84 -40.70
CA GLN A 540 48.57 7.49 -41.18
C GLN A 540 47.53 6.49 -41.73
N LYS A 541 47.39 5.35 -41.05
CA LYS A 541 46.46 4.28 -41.45
C LYS A 541 45.31 4.15 -40.45
N PHE A 542 44.13 3.85 -40.99
CA PHE A 542 42.94 3.52 -40.22
C PHE A 542 42.80 1.99 -40.17
N THR A 543 42.54 1.46 -38.98
CA THR A 543 42.24 0.04 -38.76
C THR A 543 40.72 -0.12 -38.70
N LEU A 544 40.15 -0.76 -39.72
CA LEU A 544 38.71 -0.99 -39.82
C LEU A 544 38.39 -2.46 -39.56
N PHE A 545 37.39 -2.69 -38.72
CA PHE A 545 36.83 -4.00 -38.43
C PHE A 545 35.61 -4.28 -39.30
N ASN A 546 35.63 -5.43 -39.96
CA ASN A 546 34.54 -6.01 -40.72
C ASN A 546 33.65 -6.86 -39.79
N PRO A 547 32.36 -6.55 -39.62
CA PRO A 547 31.47 -7.29 -38.71
C PRO A 547 31.24 -8.75 -39.12
N TRP A 548 31.73 -9.21 -40.29
CA TRP A 548 31.80 -10.63 -40.62
C TRP A 548 32.70 -11.43 -39.66
N GLY A 549 33.57 -10.76 -38.90
CA GLY A 549 34.35 -11.29 -37.78
C GLY A 549 35.83 -11.50 -38.06
N MET A 550 36.62 -11.79 -37.03
CA MET A 550 38.09 -11.93 -37.13
C MET A 550 38.53 -13.10 -38.03
N ASN A 551 37.77 -14.20 -38.01
CA ASN A 551 38.10 -15.46 -38.70
C ASN A 551 37.35 -15.60 -40.04
N THR A 552 37.38 -14.58 -40.89
CA THR A 552 36.77 -14.60 -42.22
C THR A 552 37.73 -15.09 -43.31
N ASN A 553 37.24 -15.20 -44.55
CA ASN A 553 38.10 -15.53 -45.70
C ASN A 553 39.19 -14.45 -45.88
N ALA A 554 40.42 -14.88 -46.19
CA ALA A 554 41.54 -14.00 -46.51
C ALA A 554 41.21 -12.94 -47.59
N SER A 555 40.25 -13.21 -48.48
CA SER A 555 39.78 -12.25 -49.48
C SER A 555 38.90 -11.13 -48.94
N LYS A 556 38.31 -11.26 -47.74
CA LYS A 556 37.49 -10.25 -47.06
C LYS A 556 37.80 -10.30 -45.55
N PRO A 557 39.01 -9.89 -45.14
CA PRO A 557 39.50 -10.13 -43.78
C PRO A 557 38.68 -9.37 -42.72
N GLY A 558 38.76 -9.84 -41.49
CA GLY A 558 38.11 -9.22 -40.32
C GLY A 558 38.68 -7.84 -39.99
N ILE A 559 39.96 -7.64 -40.25
CA ILE A 559 40.66 -6.36 -40.09
C ILE A 559 41.26 -5.94 -41.43
N ILE A 560 41.07 -4.68 -41.80
CA ILE A 560 41.79 -4.02 -42.88
C ILE A 560 42.49 -2.77 -42.34
N GLU A 561 43.71 -2.55 -42.79
CA GLU A 561 44.41 -1.28 -42.60
C GLU A 561 44.38 -0.50 -43.89
N VAL A 562 43.80 0.70 -43.86
CA VAL A 562 43.59 1.53 -45.04
C VAL A 562 44.24 2.89 -44.86
N SER A 563 44.98 3.33 -45.88
CA SER A 563 45.45 4.71 -46.02
C SER A 563 44.29 5.67 -46.33
N TRP A 564 44.51 6.97 -46.16
CA TRP A 564 43.51 7.97 -46.52
C TRP A 564 43.05 7.88 -48.00
N SER A 565 43.98 7.64 -48.94
CA SER A 565 43.63 7.44 -50.35
C SER A 565 42.71 6.24 -50.55
N GLU A 566 42.94 5.16 -49.82
CA GLU A 566 42.08 3.98 -49.88
C GLU A 566 40.71 4.24 -49.25
N VAL A 567 40.65 5.03 -48.18
CA VAL A 567 39.37 5.48 -47.61
C VAL A 567 38.55 6.23 -48.67
N GLN A 568 39.16 7.21 -49.36
CA GLN A 568 38.50 7.99 -50.41
C GLN A 568 38.06 7.12 -51.61
N SER A 569 38.87 6.13 -52.00
CA SER A 569 38.55 5.24 -53.11
C SER A 569 37.42 4.27 -52.79
N ASN A 570 37.28 3.82 -51.55
CA ASN A 570 36.42 2.68 -51.21
C ASN A 570 35.16 3.02 -50.39
N PHE A 571 35.15 4.15 -49.67
CA PHE A 571 34.07 4.50 -48.75
C PHE A 571 33.32 5.74 -49.23
N SER A 572 32.01 5.77 -48.97
CA SER A 572 31.11 6.83 -49.43
C SER A 572 30.76 7.82 -48.34
N TYR A 573 30.63 7.35 -47.09
CA TYR A 573 30.28 8.18 -45.94
C TYR A 573 30.81 7.57 -44.64
N TRP A 574 30.75 8.36 -43.56
CA TRP A 574 30.98 7.90 -42.21
C TRP A 574 29.90 8.38 -41.25
N ASP A 575 29.64 7.57 -40.23
CA ASP A 575 28.71 7.85 -39.14
C ASP A 575 29.51 8.06 -37.84
N THR A 576 29.00 8.88 -36.92
CA THR A 576 29.66 9.07 -35.62
C THR A 576 28.69 9.40 -34.51
N THR A 577 29.00 9.04 -33.27
CA THR A 577 28.33 9.65 -32.11
C THR A 577 28.70 11.14 -32.00
N VAL A 578 27.81 11.94 -31.41
CA VAL A 578 27.97 13.39 -31.23
C VAL A 578 28.00 13.78 -29.77
#